data_AF-A0A7V9LXY1-F1
#
_entry.id   AF-A0A7V9LXY1-F1
#
_cell.length_a   1.000
_cell.length_b   1.000
_cell.length_c   1.000
_cell.angle_alpha   90.00
_cell.angle_beta   90.00
_cell.angle_gamma   90.00
#
_symmetry.space_group_name_H-M   'P 1'
#
loop_
_entity.id
_entity.type
_entity.pdbx_description
1 polymer ?
#
loop_
_entity_poly.entity_id
_entity_poly.type
_entity_poly.pdbx_seq_one_letter_code
_entity_poly.pdbx_strand_id
1 'polypeptide(L)'
;PGVDRPLTQPRHWRRAEGRLVTVTRHEDGTVRGRVLRSDENTVVLDVAGAQHELAYPQIATARVEVEFNRPSVSQPREDES
;
A
#
# COMPACT_ATOMS: atom_id res chain seq x y z
N PRO A 1 4.36 13.13 15.31
CA PRO A 1 4.14 11.70 15.62
C PRO A 1 3.11 11.10 14.64
N GLY A 2 3.54 10.85 13.39
CA GLY A 2 2.71 10.30 12.33
C GLY A 2 2.94 8.81 12.26
N VAL A 3 1.96 8.00 12.66
CA VAL A 3 2.08 6.55 12.71
C VAL A 3 1.03 5.98 11.77
N ASP A 4 1.48 5.15 10.83
CA ASP A 4 0.64 4.53 9.81
C ASP A 4 -0.63 3.93 10.41
N ARG A 5 -1.78 4.28 9.83
CA ARG A 5 -3.08 3.84 10.33
C ARG A 5 -3.29 2.37 9.96
N PRO A 6 -3.59 1.48 10.94
CA PRO A 6 -3.86 0.08 10.63
C PRO A 6 -5.16 -0.08 9.84
N LEU A 7 -5.16 -1.01 8.89
CA LEU A 7 -6.32 -1.39 8.08
C LEU A 7 -6.95 -2.66 8.65
N THR A 8 -8.06 -2.49 9.36
CA THR A 8 -8.71 -3.58 10.12
C THR A 8 -10.15 -3.88 9.70
N GLN A 9 -10.81 -2.98 8.96
CA GLN A 9 -12.23 -3.09 8.60
C GLN A 9 -12.42 -2.67 7.15
N PRO A 10 -13.45 -3.17 6.44
CA PRO A 10 -13.69 -2.84 5.03
C PRO A 10 -13.69 -1.34 4.71
N ARG A 11 -14.29 -0.53 5.60
CA ARG A 11 -14.31 0.94 5.49
C ARG A 11 -12.94 1.62 5.57
N HIS A 12 -11.93 0.94 6.14
CA HIS A 12 -10.55 1.43 6.16
C HIS A 12 -9.89 1.18 4.80
N TRP A 13 -10.13 0.00 4.21
CA TRP A 13 -9.64 -0.36 2.88
C TRP A 13 -10.20 0.53 1.78
N ARG A 14 -11.50 0.84 1.81
CA ARG A 14 -12.13 1.79 0.87
C ARG A 14 -11.47 3.17 0.89
N ARG A 15 -11.05 3.65 2.08
CA ARG A 15 -10.32 4.93 2.20
C ARG A 15 -8.85 4.84 1.77
N ALA A 16 -8.31 3.63 1.71
CA ALA A 16 -6.95 3.36 1.29
C ALA A 16 -6.85 3.04 -0.21
N GLU A 17 -7.96 3.05 -0.96
CA GLU A 17 -7.94 2.90 -2.43
C GLU A 17 -6.97 3.92 -3.06
N GLY A 18 -6.14 3.43 -3.98
CA GLY A 18 -5.04 4.17 -4.59
C GLY A 18 -3.79 4.32 -3.74
N ARG A 19 -3.75 3.86 -2.47
CA ARG A 19 -2.58 3.98 -1.59
C ARG A 19 -1.74 2.71 -1.61
N LEU A 20 -0.43 2.86 -1.41
CA LEU A 20 0.46 1.73 -1.19
C LEU A 20 0.23 1.17 0.22
N VAL A 21 0.12 -0.15 0.33
CA VAL A 21 -0.07 -0.85 1.60
C VAL A 21 0.92 -2.00 1.74
N THR A 22 1.26 -2.30 2.99
CA THR A 22 1.96 -3.53 3.37
C THR A 22 1.00 -4.41 4.16
N VAL A 23 0.82 -5.66 3.71
CA VAL A 23 -0.15 -6.62 4.22
C VAL A 23 0.58 -7.89 4.63
N THR A 24 0.50 -8.25 5.90
CA THR A 24 1.00 -9.54 6.40
C THR A 24 -0.14 -10.54 6.42
N ARG A 25 0.05 -11.67 5.75
CA ARG A 25 -0.91 -12.78 5.67
C ARG A 25 -0.60 -13.84 6.73
N HIS A 26 -1.60 -14.65 7.10
CA HIS A 26 -1.41 -15.72 8.08
C HIS A 26 -0.49 -16.84 7.57
N GLU A 27 -0.57 -17.18 6.28
CA GLU A 27 0.12 -18.36 5.72
C GLU A 27 1.27 -17.97 4.76
N ASP A 28 1.12 -16.88 4.00
CA ASP A 28 1.97 -16.58 2.84
C ASP A 28 2.88 -15.34 3.00
N GLY A 29 3.25 -15.02 4.24
CA GLY A 29 4.13 -13.90 4.54
C GLY A 29 3.56 -12.53 4.13
N THR A 30 4.45 -11.59 3.80
CA THR A 30 4.08 -10.19 3.55
C THR A 30 3.99 -9.88 2.06
N VAL A 31 2.91 -9.21 1.67
CA VAL A 31 2.73 -8.65 0.33
C VAL A 31 2.65 -7.13 0.41
N ARG A 32 3.24 -6.46 -0.58
CA ARG A 32 3.19 -5.00 -0.72
C ARG A 32 2.57 -4.68 -2.07
N GLY A 33 1.55 -3.83 -2.06
CA GLY A 33 0.82 -3.50 -3.28
C GLY A 33 -0.04 -2.27 -3.12
N ARG A 34 -0.49 -1.70 -4.23
CA ARG A 34 -1.40 -0.55 -4.24
C ARG A 34 -2.83 -1.05 -4.17
N VAL A 35 -3.66 -0.50 -3.29
CA VAL A 35 -5.07 -0.88 -3.22
C VAL A 35 -5.77 -0.39 -4.49
N LEU A 36 -6.36 -1.30 -5.26
CA LEU A 36 -7.12 -0.97 -6.46
C LEU A 36 -8.60 -0.76 -6.16
N ARG A 37 -9.18 -1.69 -5.40
CA ARG A 37 -10.59 -1.68 -4.99
C ARG A 37 -10.78 -2.59 -3.78
N SER A 38 -11.84 -2.35 -3.02
CA SER A 38 -12.22 -3.20 -1.89
C SER A 38 -13.72 -3.33 -1.75
N ASP A 39 -14.18 -4.50 -1.32
CA ASP A 39 -15.56 -4.75 -0.97
C ASP A 39 -15.70 -5.10 0.53
N GLU A 40 -16.82 -5.71 0.91
CA GLU A 40 -17.12 -6.07 2.30
C GLU A 40 -16.33 -7.28 2.81
N ASN A 41 -15.77 -8.08 1.89
CA ASN A 41 -15.17 -9.38 2.17
C ASN A 41 -13.69 -9.45 1.73
N THR A 42 -13.32 -8.69 0.69
CA THR A 42 -12.02 -8.77 0.02
C THR A 42 -11.42 -7.41 -0.31
N VAL A 43 -10.12 -7.41 -0.57
CA VAL A 43 -9.38 -6.30 -1.17
C VAL A 43 -8.59 -6.80 -2.38
N VAL A 44 -8.55 -5.99 -3.44
CA VAL A 44 -7.70 -6.22 -4.61
C VAL A 44 -6.53 -5.25 -4.58
N LEU A 45 -5.32 -5.80 -4.61
CA LEU A 45 -4.06 -5.08 -4.66
C LEU A 45 -3.42 -5.21 -6.05
N ASP A 46 -2.75 -4.16 -6.51
CA ASP A 46 -1.75 -4.24 -7.57
C ASP A 46 -0.38 -4.52 -6.94
N VAL A 47 0.14 -5.72 -7.22
CA VAL A 47 1.44 -6.19 -6.76
C VAL A 47 2.31 -6.35 -8.00
N ALA A 48 3.23 -5.40 -8.20
CA ALA A 48 4.17 -5.39 -9.32
C ALA A 48 3.50 -5.51 -10.71
N GLY A 49 2.33 -4.91 -10.90
CA GLY A 49 1.57 -4.92 -12.16
C GLY A 49 0.56 -6.06 -12.28
N ALA A 50 0.48 -6.96 -11.28
CA ALA A 50 -0.48 -8.05 -11.24
C ALA A 50 -1.54 -7.81 -10.15
N GLN A 51 -2.81 -8.07 -10.48
CA GLN A 51 -3.88 -8.02 -9.49
C GLN A 51 -3.80 -9.22 -8.54
N HIS A 52 -3.90 -8.96 -7.25
CA HIS A 52 -3.97 -9.94 -6.18
C HIS A 52 -5.17 -9.65 -5.29
N GLU A 53 -6.09 -10.59 -5.23
CA GLU A 53 -7.26 -10.52 -4.36
C GLU A 53 -6.96 -11.24 -3.04
N LEU A 54 -7.30 -10.61 -1.92
CA LEU A 54 -7.12 -11.15 -0.58
C LEU A 54 -8.41 -11.04 0.21
N ALA A 55 -8.84 -12.14 0.82
CA ALA A 55 -9.95 -12.11 1.76
C ALA A 55 -9.49 -11.55 3.10
N TYR A 56 -10.30 -10.72 3.76
CA TYR A 56 -9.94 -10.13 5.06
C TYR A 56 -9.54 -11.16 6.13
N PRO A 57 -10.16 -12.37 6.22
CA PRO A 57 -9.73 -13.40 7.16
C PRO A 57 -8.30 -13.93 6.93
N GLN A 58 -7.73 -13.76 5.74
CA GLN A 58 -6.34 -14.17 5.45
C GLN A 58 -5.32 -13.12 5.90
N ILE A 59 -5.77 -11.90 6.22
CA ILE A 59 -4.93 -10.77 6.57
C ILE A 59 -4.71 -10.73 8.08
N ALA A 60 -3.48 -11.00 8.52
CA ALA A 60 -3.09 -10.91 9.92
C ALA A 60 -2.96 -9.43 10.35
N THR A 61 -2.26 -8.63 9.55
CA THR A 61 -2.14 -7.18 9.76
C THR A 61 -1.99 -6.45 8.42
N ALA A 62 -2.45 -5.20 8.37
CA ALA A 62 -2.25 -4.34 7.20
C ALA A 62 -2.07 -2.88 7.61
N ARG A 63 -1.22 -2.16 6.88
CA ARG A 63 -0.91 -0.73 7.11
C ARG A 63 -0.75 0.00 5.78
N VAL A 64 -1.19 1.25 5.75
CA VAL A 64 -0.86 2.18 4.65
C VAL A 64 0.59 2.58 4.78
N GLU A 65 1.30 2.68 3.67
CA GLU A 65 2.68 3.17 3.62
C GLU A 65 2.67 4.69 3.40
N VAL A 66 3.51 5.42 4.14
CA VAL A 66 3.77 6.82 3.82
C VAL A 66 4.59 6.90 2.53
N GLU A 67 3.93 7.28 1.44
CA GLU A 67 4.59 7.64 0.19
C GLU A 67 5.22 9.04 0.36
N PHE A 68 6.46 9.10 0.86
CA PHE A 68 7.25 10.32 0.80
C PHE A 68 7.59 10.59 -0.67
N ASN A 69 6.88 11.51 -1.30
CA ASN A 69 7.27 12.04 -2.59
C ASN A 69 8.59 12.81 -2.39
N ARG A 70 9.74 12.17 -2.60
CA ARG A 70 11.00 12.91 -2.75
C ARG A 70 10.85 13.71 -4.03
N PRO A 71 10.95 15.06 -4.03
CA PRO A 71 11.18 15.76 -5.27
C PRO A 71 12.47 15.17 -5.85
N SER A 72 12.40 14.61 -7.06
CA SER A 72 13.58 14.30 -7.85
C SER A 72 14.33 15.62 -8.01
N VAL A 73 15.39 15.82 -7.23
CA VAL A 73 16.38 16.85 -7.50
C VAL A 73 17.04 16.45 -8.81
N SER A 74 16.51 16.98 -9.91
CA SER A 74 17.26 17.09 -11.16
C SER A 74 18.52 17.87 -10.82
N GLN A 75 19.68 17.21 -10.87
CA GLN A 75 20.97 17.86 -10.67
C GLN A 75 21.07 19.06 -11.62
N PRO A 76 21.29 20.30 -11.13
CA PRO A 76 21.85 21.33 -11.98
C PRO A 76 23.21 20.78 -12.39
N ARG A 77 23.41 20.58 -13.70
CA ARG A 77 24.73 20.29 -14.24
C ARG A 77 25.66 21.43 -13.83
N GLU A 78 26.85 21.04 -13.44
CA GLU A 78 28.01 21.90 -13.24
C GLU A 78 28.13 22.83 -14.45
N ASP A 79 27.94 24.14 -14.22
CA ASP A 79 28.43 25.16 -15.15
C ASP A 79 29.70 25.72 -14.51
N GLU A 80 30.80 25.10 -14.93
CA GLU A 80 32.17 25.55 -14.77
C GLU A 80 32.34 26.90 -15.48
N SER A 81 32.72 27.96 -14.75
CA SER A 81 33.53 29.10 -15.23
C SER A 81 33.96 30.02 -14.09
#